data_AF-A0A7L4P2V5-F1
#
_entry.id   AF-A0A7L4P2V5-F1
#
_cell.length_a   1.000
_cell.length_b   1.000
_cell.length_c   1.000
_cell.angle_alpha   90.00
_cell.angle_beta   90.00
_cell.angle_gamma   90.00
#
_symmetry.space_group_name_H-M   'P 1'
#
loop_
_entity.id
_entity.type
_entity.pdbx_description
1 polymer ?
#
loop_
_entity_poly.entity_id
_entity_poly.type
_entity_poly.pdbx_seq_one_letter_code
_entity_poly.pdbx_strand_id
1 'polypeptide(L)'
;MKTGSKMIIIGCISMVIGLLFLFSLHGKLLPWLFATLAGIFWIIIGVFKNKGYFNKKYYMAIFGLIALWGLMLIYIFLFRTNEYLRGIGIFYILVGLFIFLLICFGVSYIRRYKELN
;
A
#
# COMPACT_ATOMS: atom_id res chain seq x y z
N MET A 1 -11.80 21.12 -6.84
CA MET A 1 -10.86 19.97 -6.88
C MET A 1 -11.65 18.67 -7.06
N LYS A 2 -11.35 17.85 -8.09
CA LYS A 2 -12.06 16.58 -8.31
C LYS A 2 -11.93 15.68 -7.08
N THR A 3 -12.97 14.93 -6.73
CA THR A 3 -13.01 14.09 -5.53
C THR A 3 -11.86 13.08 -5.48
N GLY A 4 -11.43 12.55 -6.63
CA GLY A 4 -10.26 11.68 -6.72
C GLY A 4 -8.95 12.37 -6.34
N SER A 5 -8.73 13.63 -6.74
CA SER A 5 -7.56 14.40 -6.30
C SER A 5 -7.53 14.59 -4.78
N LYS A 6 -8.69 14.83 -4.14
CA LYS A 6 -8.76 14.97 -2.67
C LYS A 6 -8.33 13.67 -1.99
N MET A 7 -8.79 12.54 -2.51
CA MET A 7 -8.44 11.21 -2.02
C MET A 7 -6.93 10.93 -2.11
N ILE A 8 -6.30 11.28 -3.25
CA ILE A 8 -4.86 11.12 -3.43
C ILE A 8 -4.08 11.95 -2.41
N ILE A 9 -4.44 13.23 -2.23
CA ILE A 9 -3.73 14.12 -1.28
C ILE A 9 -3.85 13.60 0.15
N ILE A 10 -5.06 13.22 0.59
CA ILE A 10 -5.28 12.65 1.92
C ILE A 10 -4.48 11.35 2.08
N GLY A 11 -4.48 10.50 1.06
CA GLY A 11 -3.72 9.26 1.07
C GLY A 11 -2.21 9.48 1.18
N CYS A 12 -1.65 10.44 0.43
CA CYS A 12 -0.25 10.83 0.54
C CYS A 12 0.10 11.37 1.93
N ILE A 13 -0.72 12.26 2.49
CA ILE A 13 -0.51 12.80 3.85
C ILE A 13 -0.51 11.66 4.87
N SER A 14 -1.50 10.76 4.81
CA SER A 14 -1.59 9.60 5.71
C SER A 14 -0.37 8.68 5.55
N MET A 15 0.11 8.48 4.32
CA MET A 15 1.27 7.63 4.06
C MET A 15 2.55 8.25 4.64
N VAL A 16 2.76 9.56 4.46
CA VAL A 16 3.92 10.29 4.98
C VAL A 16 3.91 10.29 6.51
N ILE A 17 2.76 10.60 7.13
CA ILE A 17 2.60 10.55 8.59
C ILE A 17 2.87 9.12 9.09
N GLY A 18 2.23 8.12 8.47
CA GLY A 18 2.42 6.72 8.80
C GLY A 18 3.90 6.32 8.78
N LEU A 19 4.62 6.65 7.70
CA LEU A 19 6.04 6.37 7.55
C LEU A 19 6.90 7.11 8.60
N LEU A 20 6.68 8.40 8.82
CA LEU A 20 7.43 9.19 9.80
C LEU A 20 7.36 8.56 11.20
N PHE A 21 6.18 8.15 11.62
CA PHE A 21 5.99 7.53 12.93
C PHE A 21 6.44 6.07 12.98
N LEU A 22 6.45 5.34 11.86
CA LEU A 22 6.97 3.97 11.77
C LEU A 22 8.49 3.95 11.97
N PHE A 23 9.19 4.91 11.35
CA PHE A 23 10.65 5.03 11.45
C PHE A 23 11.11 5.77 12.72
N SER A 24 10.23 6.55 13.36
CA SER A 24 10.54 7.16 14.65
C SER A 24 10.53 6.12 15.77
N LEU A 25 11.63 6.03 16.52
CA LEU A 25 11.92 5.00 17.54
C LEU A 25 11.00 5.00 18.79
N HIS A 26 9.95 5.84 18.84
CA HIS A 26 9.12 6.06 20.04
C HIS A 26 7.62 5.76 19.85
N GLY A 27 7.22 5.20 18.69
CA GLY A 27 5.82 4.93 18.37
C GLY A 27 5.42 3.45 18.45
N LYS A 28 4.15 3.17 18.78
CA LYS A 28 3.55 1.85 18.56
C LYS A 28 3.56 1.54 17.06
N LEU A 29 4.24 0.49 16.61
CA LEU A 29 4.35 0.10 15.19
C LEU A 29 2.99 -0.09 14.50
N LEU A 30 2.07 -0.76 15.20
CA LEU A 30 0.86 -1.33 14.62
C LEU A 30 -0.12 -0.28 14.05
N PRO A 31 -0.50 0.79 14.79
CA PRO A 31 -1.39 1.83 14.27
C PRO A 31 -0.82 2.56 13.04
N TRP A 32 0.48 2.84 13.05
CA TRP A 32 1.14 3.56 11.95
C TRP A 32 1.26 2.70 10.70
N LEU A 33 1.41 1.39 10.88
CA LEU A 33 1.38 0.44 9.78
C LEU A 33 0.02 0.41 9.07
N PHE A 34 -1.08 0.38 9.83
CA PHE A 34 -2.42 0.50 9.27
C PHE A 34 -2.68 1.86 8.63
N ALA A 35 -2.14 2.95 9.19
CA ALA A 35 -2.24 4.29 8.60
C ALA A 35 -1.51 4.39 7.25
N THR A 36 -0.33 3.78 7.12
CA THR A 36 0.41 3.70 5.86
C THR A 36 -0.36 2.87 4.82
N LEU A 37 -0.91 1.72 5.23
CA LEU A 37 -1.73 0.87 4.37
C LEU A 37 -3.00 1.60 3.88
N ALA A 38 -3.71 2.28 4.79
CA ALA A 38 -4.86 3.08 4.44
C ALA A 38 -4.49 4.19 3.46
N GLY A 39 -3.37 4.88 3.69
CA GLY A 39 -2.84 5.88 2.77
C GLY A 39 -2.66 5.34 1.34
N ILE A 40 -2.05 4.15 1.21
CA ILE A 40 -1.89 3.45 -0.08
C ILE A 40 -3.26 3.20 -0.73
N PHE A 41 -4.24 2.66 0.01
CA PHE A 41 -5.58 2.42 -0.53
C PHE A 41 -6.26 3.70 -1.04
N TRP A 42 -6.16 4.80 -0.27
CA TRP A 42 -6.73 6.08 -0.66
C TRP A 42 -6.07 6.65 -1.93
N ILE A 43 -4.76 6.48 -2.08
CA ILE A 43 -4.05 6.86 -3.32
C ILE A 43 -4.58 6.03 -4.49
N ILE A 44 -4.68 4.71 -4.35
CA ILE A 44 -5.14 3.81 -5.41
C ILE A 44 -6.57 4.19 -5.85
N ILE A 45 -7.50 4.31 -4.90
CA ILE A 45 -8.91 4.68 -5.17
C ILE A 45 -8.97 6.06 -5.83
N GLY A 46 -8.22 7.03 -5.31
CA GLY A 46 -8.18 8.39 -5.84
C GLY A 46 -7.67 8.43 -7.28
N VAL A 47 -6.63 7.66 -7.61
CA VAL A 47 -6.09 7.53 -8.97
C VAL A 47 -7.14 6.97 -9.93
N PHE A 48 -7.79 5.86 -9.56
CA PHE A 48 -8.83 5.25 -10.40
C PHE A 48 -10.03 6.18 -10.61
N LYS A 49 -10.45 6.91 -9.58
CA LYS A 49 -11.58 7.84 -9.64
C LYS A 49 -11.31 9.06 -10.53
N ASN A 50 -10.06 9.49 -10.66
CA ASN A 50 -9.72 10.77 -11.29
C ASN A 50 -9.33 10.66 -12.76
N LYS A 51 -8.64 9.57 -13.13
CA LYS A 51 -8.06 9.38 -14.47
C LYS A 51 -8.80 8.34 -15.30
N GLY A 52 -9.81 7.68 -14.72
CA GLY A 52 -10.43 6.50 -15.31
C GLY A 52 -9.45 5.32 -15.36
N TYR A 53 -9.99 4.12 -15.43
CA TYR A 53 -9.23 2.87 -15.35
C TYR A 53 -8.19 2.66 -16.49
N PHE A 54 -8.01 3.59 -17.45
CA PHE A 54 -7.55 3.27 -18.82
C PHE A 54 -6.06 3.43 -19.14
N ASN A 55 -5.21 3.97 -18.26
CA ASN A 55 -3.80 4.21 -18.62
C ASN A 55 -2.83 3.19 -17.97
N LYS A 56 -2.10 2.46 -18.81
CA LYS A 56 -1.07 1.45 -18.43
C LYS A 56 -0.06 1.99 -17.38
N LYS A 57 0.25 3.29 -17.41
CA LYS A 57 1.17 3.91 -16.44
C LYS A 57 0.66 3.87 -14.99
N TYR A 58 -0.67 3.87 -14.76
CA TYR A 58 -1.21 3.81 -13.39
C TYR A 58 -1.13 2.42 -12.79
N TYR A 59 -1.25 1.36 -13.59
CA TYR A 59 -1.06 -0.01 -13.10
C TYR A 59 0.38 -0.22 -12.61
N MET A 60 1.38 0.25 -13.37
CA MET A 60 2.79 0.25 -12.95
C MET A 60 2.99 0.98 -11.61
N ALA A 61 2.37 2.15 -11.44
CA ALA A 61 2.44 2.92 -10.19
C ALA A 61 1.81 2.17 -8.99
N ILE A 62 0.72 1.44 -9.21
CA ILE A 62 0.09 0.62 -8.17
C ILE A 62 1.02 -0.53 -7.77
N PHE A 63 1.67 -1.21 -8.72
CA PHE A 63 2.68 -2.22 -8.39
C PHE A 63 3.84 -1.63 -7.60
N GLY A 64 4.28 -0.41 -7.90
CA GLY A 64 5.28 0.30 -7.11
C GLY A 64 4.85 0.53 -5.66
N LEU A 65 3.58 0.93 -5.43
CA LEU A 65 3.03 1.09 -4.07
C LEU A 65 2.93 -0.24 -3.33
N ILE A 66 2.52 -1.32 -4.01
CA ILE A 66 2.48 -2.67 -3.43
C ILE A 66 3.89 -3.14 -3.09
N ALA A 67 4.87 -2.93 -3.96
CA ALA A 67 6.27 -3.28 -3.71
C ALA A 67 6.83 -2.51 -2.50
N LEU A 68 6.54 -1.21 -2.39
CA LEU A 68 6.91 -0.40 -1.22
C LEU A 68 6.29 -0.96 0.08
N TRP A 69 5.05 -1.42 0.03
CA TRP A 69 4.42 -2.11 1.16
C TRP A 69 5.15 -3.41 1.52
N GLY A 70 5.51 -4.22 0.53
CA GLY A 70 6.30 -5.45 0.74
C GLY A 70 7.67 -5.17 1.37
N LEU A 71 8.39 -4.14 0.90
CA LEU A 71 9.65 -3.71 1.49
C LEU A 71 9.49 -3.28 2.96
N MET A 72 8.37 -2.66 3.30
CA MET A 72 8.09 -2.27 4.69
C MET A 72 7.87 -3.49 5.60
N LEU A 73 7.17 -4.53 5.10
CA LEU A 73 7.03 -5.80 5.84
C LEU A 73 8.39 -6.48 6.06
N ILE A 74 9.26 -6.48 5.04
CA ILE A 74 10.62 -7.00 5.14
C ILE A 74 11.43 -6.20 6.17
N TYR A 75 11.34 -4.87 6.16
CA TYR A 75 12.01 -4.02 7.15
C TYR A 75 11.60 -4.38 8.58
N ILE A 76 10.31 -4.59 8.83
CA ILE A 76 9.81 -4.95 10.16
C ILE A 76 10.33 -6.31 10.59
N PHE A 77 10.32 -7.27 9.68
CA PHE A 77 10.82 -8.61 9.94
C PHE A 77 12.31 -8.61 10.30
N LEU A 78 13.13 -7.83 9.58
CA LEU A 78 14.58 -7.80 9.76
C LEU A 78 15.05 -6.92 10.92
N PHE A 79 14.43 -5.74 11.11
CA PHE A 79 14.96 -4.68 11.98
C PHE A 79 14.06 -4.36 13.19
N ARG A 80 12.83 -4.85 13.23
CA ARG A 80 11.86 -4.59 14.32
C ARG A 80 11.35 -5.89 14.97
N THR A 81 12.25 -6.84 15.19
CA THR A 81 11.96 -8.22 15.62
C THR A 81 11.12 -8.30 16.90
N ASN A 82 11.39 -7.46 17.91
CA ASN A 82 10.62 -7.45 19.16
C ASN A 82 9.14 -7.12 18.94
N GLU A 83 8.84 -6.20 18.03
CA GLU A 83 7.47 -5.80 17.72
C GLU A 83 6.79 -6.80 16.78
N TYR A 84 7.56 -7.36 15.84
CA TYR A 84 7.15 -8.48 15.01
C TYR A 84 6.69 -9.67 15.88
N LEU A 85 7.51 -10.10 16.85
CA LEU A 85 7.18 -11.23 17.73
C LEU A 85 5.94 -10.96 18.57
N ARG A 86 5.78 -9.73 19.07
CA ARG A 86 4.60 -9.31 19.83
C ARG A 86 3.31 -9.33 19.00
N GLY A 87 3.43 -9.10 17.69
CA GLY A 87 2.31 -8.98 16.76
C GLY A 87 2.27 -10.05 15.68
N ILE A 88 2.85 -11.24 15.94
CA ILE A 88 3.16 -12.22 14.88
C ILE A 88 1.94 -12.63 14.04
N GLY A 89 0.78 -12.82 14.68
CA GLY A 89 -0.46 -13.16 13.97
C GLY A 89 -0.93 -12.04 13.04
N ILE A 90 -0.88 -10.79 13.50
CA ILE A 90 -1.26 -9.62 12.69
C ILE A 90 -0.28 -9.44 11.53
N PHE A 91 1.01 -9.64 11.78
CA PHE A 91 2.03 -9.59 10.73
C PHE A 91 1.74 -10.59 9.61
N TYR A 92 1.42 -11.84 9.92
CA TYR A 92 1.07 -12.83 8.91
C TYR A 92 -0.23 -12.51 8.16
N ILE A 93 -1.22 -11.89 8.82
CA ILE A 93 -2.42 -11.37 8.14
C ILE A 93 -2.02 -10.29 7.12
N LEU A 94 -1.09 -9.40 7.46
CA LEU A 94 -0.62 -8.33 6.56
C LEU A 94 0.21 -8.88 5.39
N VAL A 95 0.98 -9.94 5.61
CA VAL A 95 1.67 -10.69 4.54
C VAL A 95 0.64 -11.36 3.62
N GLY A 96 -0.38 -12.01 4.18
CA GLY A 96 -1.48 -12.58 3.41
C GLY A 96 -2.21 -11.52 2.56
N LEU A 97 -2.47 -10.35 3.13
CA LEU A 97 -3.06 -9.21 2.42
C LEU A 97 -2.14 -8.72 1.28
N PHE A 98 -0.82 -8.66 1.50
CA PHE A 98 0.14 -8.28 0.47
C PHE A 98 0.10 -9.26 -0.72
N ILE A 99 0.11 -10.57 -0.45
CA ILE A 99 0.00 -11.61 -1.48
C ILE A 99 -1.34 -11.48 -2.22
N PHE A 100 -2.44 -11.29 -1.49
CA PHE A 100 -3.77 -11.10 -2.07
C PHE A 100 -3.80 -9.88 -3.01
N LEU A 101 -3.23 -8.75 -2.60
CA LEU A 101 -3.14 -7.55 -3.43
C LEU A 101 -2.31 -7.80 -4.70
N LEU A 102 -1.16 -8.49 -4.59
CA LEU A 102 -0.37 -8.88 -5.76
C LEU A 102 -1.16 -9.72 -6.75
N ILE A 103 -1.93 -10.71 -6.27
CA ILE A 103 -2.77 -11.56 -7.13
C ILE A 103 -3.87 -10.74 -7.78
N CYS A 104 -4.65 -9.97 -7.02
CA CYS A 104 -5.77 -9.19 -7.55
C CYS A 104 -5.33 -8.18 -8.62
N PHE A 105 -4.26 -7.42 -8.35
CA PHE A 105 -3.74 -6.43 -9.29
C PHE A 105 -2.96 -7.09 -10.44
N GLY A 106 -2.26 -8.20 -10.18
CA GLY A 106 -1.61 -9.06 -11.17
C GLY A 106 -2.57 -9.59 -12.23
N VAL A 107 -3.64 -10.25 -11.78
CA VAL A 107 -4.69 -10.78 -12.66
C VAL A 107 -5.36 -9.66 -13.45
N SER A 108 -5.70 -8.55 -12.78
CA SER A 108 -6.32 -7.39 -13.43
C SER A 108 -5.42 -6.78 -14.51
N TYR A 109 -4.11 -6.72 -14.27
CA TYR A 109 -3.13 -6.25 -15.23
C TYR A 109 -3.01 -7.20 -16.44
N ILE A 110 -2.85 -8.50 -16.20
CA ILE A 110 -2.71 -9.51 -17.26
C ILE A 110 -3.96 -9.57 -18.14
N ARG A 111 -5.15 -9.62 -17.54
CA ARG A 111 -6.43 -9.63 -18.27
C ARG A 111 -6.51 -8.45 -19.22
N ARG A 112 -6.11 -7.27 -18.76
CA ARG A 112 -6.17 -6.06 -19.56
C ARG A 112 -5.07 -5.96 -20.62
N TYR A 113 -3.89 -6.52 -20.34
CA TYR A 113 -2.85 -6.64 -21.34
C TYR A 113 -3.33 -7.49 -22.53
N LYS A 114 -4.08 -8.57 -22.27
CA LYS A 114 -4.71 -9.42 -23.30
C LYS A 114 -5.86 -8.74 -24.07
N GLU A 115 -6.57 -7.79 -23.46
CA GLU A 115 -7.68 -7.07 -24.13
C GLU A 115 -7.18 -5.92 -25.05
N LEU A 116 -5.91 -5.52 -24.93
CA LEU A 116 -5.31 -4.38 -25.66
C LEU A 116 -4.33 -4.79 -26.76
N ASN A 117 -3.98 -6.08 -26.86
CA ASN A 117 -3.11 -6.68 -27.87
C ASN A 117 -3.90 -7.76 -28.62
#